data_AF-A0A517WBH4-F1
#
_entry.id   AF-A0A517WBH4-F1
#
_cell.length_a   1.000
_cell.length_b   1.000
_cell.length_c   1.000
_cell.angle_alpha   90.00
_cell.angle_beta   90.00
_cell.angle_gamma   90.00
#
_symmetry.space_group_name_H-M   'P 1'
#
loop_
_entity.id
_entity.type
_entity.pdbx_description
1 polymer ?
#
loop_
_entity_poly.entity_id
_entity_poly.type
_entity_poly.pdbx_seq_one_letter_code
_entity_poly.pdbx_strand_id
1 'polypeptide(L)'
;MTPEILFQQTSDFYQFLIHPYLSDVDFQRELEAFRGLRAELDRELALTLIQESNWRTRLLGLAVGALLREWSLAPVVLDLIRQPTGISIVPAGAWLMVQHQQAPSLSPDIDGIEFNTGQFDGEVGWILTRLQAQNDGTLTVVPEEEGPNYGQSLQSQLALYERLCSEK
;
A
#
# COMPACT_ATOMS: atom_id res chain seq x y z
N MET A 1 16.15 -10.99 -5.63
CA MET A 1 16.60 -9.64 -6.07
C MET A 1 16.93 -8.79 -4.84
N THR A 2 17.86 -7.82 -4.89
CA THR A 2 18.11 -6.89 -3.75
C THR A 2 17.32 -5.59 -3.88
N PRO A 3 17.10 -4.82 -2.79
CA PRO A 3 16.48 -3.50 -2.86
C PRO A 3 17.15 -2.57 -3.88
N GLU A 4 18.48 -2.50 -3.90
CA GLU A 4 19.23 -1.61 -4.79
C GLU A 4 19.01 -1.97 -6.25
N ILE A 5 19.02 -3.26 -6.57
CA ILE A 5 18.77 -3.75 -7.93
C ILE A 5 17.33 -3.43 -8.35
N LEU A 6 16.36 -3.65 -7.44
CA LEU A 6 14.97 -3.32 -7.72
C LEU A 6 14.83 -1.83 -8.03
N PHE A 7 15.38 -0.95 -7.19
CA PHE A 7 15.35 0.49 -7.41
C PHE A 7 16.02 0.91 -8.72
N GLN A 8 17.12 0.28 -9.10
CA GLN A 8 17.78 0.54 -10.39
C GLN A 8 16.92 0.11 -11.57
N GLN A 9 16.27 -1.05 -11.49
CA GLN A 9 15.43 -1.57 -12.57
C GLN A 9 14.11 -0.82 -12.70
N THR A 10 13.54 -0.36 -11.58
CA THR A 10 12.25 0.35 -11.57
C THR A 10 12.41 1.87 -11.66
N SER A 11 13.65 2.39 -11.56
CA SER A 11 13.94 3.82 -11.60
C SER A 11 13.00 4.61 -10.65
N ASP A 12 12.33 5.63 -11.18
CA ASP A 12 11.37 6.47 -10.47
C ASP A 12 9.93 5.91 -10.40
N PHE A 13 9.71 4.62 -10.64
CA PHE A 13 8.36 4.00 -10.58
C PHE A 13 7.59 4.31 -9.29
N TYR A 14 8.29 4.42 -8.16
CA TYR A 14 7.67 4.79 -6.88
C TYR A 14 6.91 6.12 -6.92
N GLN A 15 7.24 7.03 -7.84
CA GLN A 15 6.53 8.30 -8.00
C GLN A 15 5.09 8.08 -8.47
N PHE A 16 4.87 7.09 -9.35
CA PHE A 16 3.52 6.72 -9.78
C PHE A 16 2.70 6.07 -8.67
N LEU A 17 3.34 5.49 -7.65
CA LEU A 17 2.65 4.89 -6.50
C LEU A 17 2.09 5.95 -5.54
N ILE A 18 2.51 7.21 -5.65
CA ILE A 18 2.02 8.31 -4.80
C ILE A 18 0.58 8.67 -5.20
N HIS A 19 0.35 8.89 -6.50
CA HIS A 19 -0.95 9.22 -7.10
C HIS A 19 -1.19 8.32 -8.32
N PRO A 20 -1.54 7.04 -8.12
CA PRO A 20 -1.73 6.13 -9.24
C PRO A 20 -2.92 6.57 -10.10
N TYR A 21 -2.74 6.56 -11.41
CA TYR A 21 -3.79 6.90 -12.35
C TYR A 21 -3.88 5.85 -13.46
N LEU A 22 -4.72 4.84 -13.25
CA LEU A 22 -4.77 3.64 -14.10
C LEU A 22 -5.15 3.91 -15.56
N SER A 23 -5.67 5.09 -15.90
CA SER A 23 -5.96 5.49 -17.29
C SER A 23 -4.75 6.10 -18.01
N ASP A 24 -3.67 6.42 -17.29
CA ASP A 24 -2.44 6.96 -17.84
C ASP A 24 -1.62 5.88 -18.55
N VAL A 25 -1.26 6.13 -19.81
CA VAL A 25 -0.55 5.16 -20.67
C VAL A 25 0.88 4.93 -20.20
N ASP A 26 1.58 5.97 -19.75
CA ASP A 26 2.94 5.85 -19.23
C ASP A 26 2.92 5.08 -17.91
N PHE A 27 1.98 5.38 -17.01
CA PHE A 27 1.82 4.60 -15.79
C PHE A 27 1.52 3.13 -16.06
N GLN A 28 0.61 2.83 -16.98
CA GLN A 28 0.31 1.44 -17.36
C GLN A 28 1.55 0.73 -17.88
N ARG A 29 2.36 1.39 -18.72
CA ARG A 29 3.62 0.81 -19.21
C ARG A 29 4.58 0.47 -18.06
N GLU A 30 4.81 1.41 -17.15
CA GLU A 30 5.72 1.19 -16.02
C GLU A 30 5.16 0.13 -15.05
N LEU A 31 3.85 0.11 -14.79
CA LEU A 31 3.19 -0.89 -13.97
C LEU A 31 3.32 -2.29 -14.59
N GLU A 32 3.12 -2.43 -15.90
CA GLU A 32 3.24 -3.71 -16.59
C GLU A 32 4.69 -4.22 -16.63
N ALA A 33 5.67 -3.32 -16.76
CA ALA A 33 7.10 -3.62 -16.61
C ALA A 33 7.43 -4.09 -15.19
N PHE A 34 6.95 -3.38 -14.16
CA PHE A 34 7.10 -3.77 -12.76
C PHE A 34 6.49 -5.15 -12.48
N ARG A 35 5.27 -5.42 -12.98
CA ARG A 35 4.63 -6.74 -12.88
C ARG A 35 5.44 -7.84 -13.57
N GLY A 36 6.21 -7.50 -14.61
CA GLY A 36 7.12 -8.42 -15.29
C GLY A 36 8.26 -8.94 -14.41
N LEU A 37 8.62 -8.21 -13.35
CA LEU A 37 9.67 -8.61 -12.40
C LEU A 37 9.21 -9.69 -11.41
N ARG A 38 7.91 -10.06 -11.38
CA ARG A 38 7.32 -10.95 -10.37
C ARG A 38 8.17 -12.19 -10.07
N ALA A 39 8.73 -12.84 -11.08
CA ALA A 39 9.49 -14.09 -10.92
C ALA A 39 10.84 -13.91 -10.18
N GLU A 40 11.34 -12.67 -10.07
CA GLU A 40 12.61 -12.33 -9.43
C GLU A 40 12.43 -11.74 -8.02
N LEU A 41 11.18 -11.52 -7.61
CA LEU A 41 10.78 -10.94 -6.34
C LEU A 41 10.41 -12.06 -5.35
N ASP A 42 10.60 -11.77 -4.07
CA ASP A 42 10.23 -12.68 -2.99
C ASP A 42 9.68 -11.91 -1.77
N ARG A 43 9.14 -12.67 -0.81
CA ARG A 43 8.58 -12.15 0.43
C ARG A 43 9.63 -11.43 1.29
N GLU A 44 10.87 -11.90 1.31
CA GLU A 44 11.94 -11.33 2.14
C GLU A 44 12.32 -9.92 1.65
N LEU A 45 12.37 -9.73 0.33
CA LEU A 45 12.54 -8.43 -0.29
C LEU A 45 11.39 -7.48 0.08
N ALA A 46 10.13 -7.93 -0.05
CA ALA A 46 8.98 -7.12 0.33
C ALA A 46 9.04 -6.68 1.80
N LEU A 47 9.34 -7.61 2.70
CA LEU A 47 9.49 -7.35 4.13
C LEU A 47 10.60 -6.32 4.40
N THR A 48 11.77 -6.51 3.79
CA THR A 48 12.92 -5.60 3.94
C THR A 48 12.53 -4.18 3.51
N LEU A 49 11.92 -4.04 2.33
CA LEU A 49 11.51 -2.75 1.79
C LEU A 49 10.46 -2.04 2.66
N ILE A 50 9.53 -2.79 3.25
CA ILE A 50 8.50 -2.26 4.17
C ILE A 50 9.14 -1.77 5.48
N GLN A 51 10.13 -2.49 6.02
CA GLN A 51 10.74 -2.16 7.31
C GLN A 51 11.72 -0.97 7.25
N GLU A 52 12.14 -0.54 6.06
CA GLU A 52 13.00 0.62 5.87
C GLU A 52 12.39 1.93 6.41
N SER A 53 13.24 2.89 6.77
CA SER A 53 12.80 4.21 7.23
C SER A 53 12.50 5.20 6.10
N ASN A 54 12.68 4.79 4.83
CA ASN A 54 12.45 5.66 3.68
C ASN A 54 11.07 5.37 3.07
N TRP A 55 10.22 6.41 2.98
CA TRP A 55 8.87 6.26 2.43
C TRP A 55 8.86 5.75 0.98
N ARG A 56 9.87 6.08 0.15
CA ARG A 56 9.96 5.60 -1.24
C ARG A 56 10.12 4.09 -1.27
N THR A 57 10.97 3.58 -0.39
CA THR A 57 11.24 2.16 -0.24
C THR A 57 10.01 1.42 0.28
N ARG A 58 9.31 2.01 1.25
CA ARG A 58 8.04 1.46 1.76
C ARG A 58 6.99 1.31 0.66
N LEU A 59 6.81 2.34 -0.19
CA LEU A 59 5.85 2.26 -1.31
C LEU A 59 6.15 1.09 -2.25
N LEU A 60 7.42 0.91 -2.62
CA LEU A 60 7.84 -0.25 -3.41
C LEU A 60 7.59 -1.55 -2.66
N GLY A 61 7.90 -1.63 -1.36
CA GLY A 61 7.64 -2.81 -0.54
C GLY A 61 6.17 -3.21 -0.51
N LEU A 62 5.25 -2.24 -0.38
CA LEU A 62 3.81 -2.47 -0.47
C LEU A 62 3.41 -3.00 -1.85
N ALA A 63 3.94 -2.41 -2.92
CA ALA A 63 3.66 -2.84 -4.29
C ALA A 63 4.18 -4.27 -4.55
N VAL A 64 5.38 -4.61 -4.09
CA VAL A 64 5.95 -5.97 -4.16
C VAL A 64 5.08 -6.95 -3.36
N GLY A 65 4.72 -6.60 -2.12
CA GLY A 65 3.88 -7.45 -1.26
C GLY A 65 2.51 -7.73 -1.88
N ALA A 66 1.88 -6.71 -2.48
CA ALA A 66 0.61 -6.87 -3.20
C ALA A 66 0.76 -7.72 -4.47
N LEU A 67 1.79 -7.44 -5.27
CA LEU A 67 2.09 -8.22 -6.47
C LEU A 67 2.26 -9.70 -6.13
N LEU A 68 3.03 -10.02 -5.10
CA LEU A 68 3.27 -11.40 -4.66
C LEU A 68 2.07 -12.03 -3.93
N ARG A 69 1.06 -11.24 -3.53
CA ARG A 69 -0.06 -11.64 -2.67
C ARG A 69 0.41 -12.14 -1.29
N GLU A 70 1.44 -11.51 -0.74
CA GLU A 70 2.07 -11.89 0.54
C GLU A 70 1.30 -11.31 1.74
N TRP A 71 0.09 -11.80 1.96
CA TRP A 71 -0.82 -11.32 3.01
C TRP A 71 -0.33 -11.54 4.44
N SER A 72 0.63 -12.45 4.62
CA SER A 72 1.33 -12.64 5.89
C SER A 72 2.10 -11.39 6.36
N LEU A 73 2.29 -10.38 5.50
CA LEU A 73 2.95 -9.11 5.82
C LEU A 73 2.02 -8.10 6.49
N ALA A 74 0.72 -8.38 6.61
CA ALA A 74 -0.26 -7.44 7.16
C ALA A 74 0.10 -6.84 8.53
N PRO A 75 0.65 -7.60 9.50
CA PRO A 75 1.10 -7.01 10.77
C PRO A 75 2.18 -5.94 10.59
N VAL A 76 3.14 -6.16 9.68
CA VAL A 76 4.23 -5.22 9.41
C VAL A 76 3.72 -3.99 8.65
N VAL A 77 2.74 -4.17 7.77
CA VAL A 77 2.07 -3.05 7.08
C VAL A 77 1.27 -2.21 8.07
N LEU A 78 0.59 -2.82 9.05
CA LEU A 78 -0.10 -2.10 10.12
C LEU A 78 0.88 -1.28 10.98
N ASP A 79 2.06 -1.81 11.28
CA ASP A 79 3.11 -1.08 11.98
C ASP A 79 3.59 0.17 11.22
N LEU A 80 3.47 0.22 9.89
CA LEU A 80 3.72 1.45 9.13
C LEU A 80 2.77 2.58 9.51
N ILE A 81 1.50 2.25 9.77
CA ILE A 81 0.48 3.24 10.16
C ILE A 81 0.72 3.68 11.61
N ARG A 82 1.23 2.78 12.46
CA ARG A 82 1.63 3.09 13.85
C ARG A 82 2.87 3.97 13.92
N GLN A 83 3.81 3.78 13.00
CA GLN A 83 5.04 4.57 12.88
C GLN A 83 5.15 5.21 11.49
N PRO A 84 4.24 6.16 11.20
CA PRO A 84 4.08 6.67 9.85
C PRO A 84 5.28 7.49 9.42
N THR A 85 5.65 7.32 8.15
CA THR A 85 6.76 8.03 7.53
C THR A 85 6.35 8.48 6.14
N GLY A 86 6.31 9.80 5.96
CA GLY A 86 5.94 10.43 4.70
C GLY A 86 4.61 9.92 4.14
N ILE A 87 4.62 9.58 2.86
CA ILE A 87 3.42 9.41 2.03
C ILE A 87 2.92 7.95 1.99
N SER A 88 3.26 7.15 3.00
CA SER A 88 3.00 5.69 3.01
C SER A 88 1.71 5.28 3.74
N ILE A 89 0.99 6.23 4.36
CA ILE A 89 -0.17 5.94 5.22
C ILE A 89 -1.38 5.46 4.40
N VAL A 90 -1.85 6.26 3.44
CA VAL A 90 -3.00 5.89 2.60
C VAL A 90 -2.69 4.62 1.78
N PRO A 91 -1.50 4.46 1.16
CA PRO A 91 -1.13 3.22 0.48
C PRO A 91 -1.11 2.01 1.42
N ALA A 92 -0.56 2.12 2.64
CA ALA A 92 -0.57 1.02 3.60
C ALA A 92 -2.00 0.62 3.99
N GLY A 93 -2.89 1.59 4.20
CA GLY A 93 -4.29 1.29 4.49
C GLY A 93 -5.04 0.66 3.32
N ALA A 94 -4.86 1.16 2.10
CA ALA A 94 -5.44 0.55 0.91
C ALA A 94 -4.94 -0.89 0.71
N TRP A 95 -3.64 -1.14 0.95
CA TRP A 95 -3.06 -2.48 0.92
C TRP A 95 -3.75 -3.41 1.92
N LEU A 96 -3.97 -2.96 3.17
CA LEU A 96 -4.64 -3.74 4.21
C LEU A 96 -6.12 -4.01 3.89
N MET A 97 -6.81 -3.07 3.26
CA MET A 97 -8.20 -3.28 2.81
C MET A 97 -8.27 -4.34 1.71
N VAL A 98 -7.39 -4.28 0.71
CA VAL A 98 -7.31 -5.32 -0.33
C VAL A 98 -6.93 -6.66 0.29
N GLN A 99 -5.96 -6.68 1.22
CA GLN A 99 -5.59 -7.90 1.95
C GLN A 99 -6.79 -8.49 2.70
N HIS A 100 -7.58 -7.67 3.39
CA HIS A 100 -8.78 -8.13 4.09
C HIS A 100 -9.79 -8.79 3.17
N GLN A 101 -9.99 -8.25 1.97
CA GLN A 101 -10.89 -8.83 0.97
C GLN A 101 -10.35 -10.15 0.39
N GLN A 102 -9.03 -10.26 0.19
CA GLN A 102 -8.39 -11.41 -0.45
C GLN A 102 -8.07 -12.56 0.52
N ALA A 103 -7.78 -12.23 1.79
CA ALA A 103 -7.42 -13.19 2.83
C ALA A 103 -7.88 -12.72 4.22
N PRO A 104 -9.19 -12.67 4.49
CA PRO A 104 -9.75 -12.13 5.73
C PRO A 104 -9.24 -12.84 6.99
N SER A 105 -8.84 -14.11 6.91
CA SER A 105 -8.25 -14.85 8.03
C SER A 105 -6.84 -14.37 8.44
N LEU A 106 -6.20 -13.53 7.63
CA LEU A 106 -4.90 -12.93 7.91
C LEU A 106 -4.99 -11.44 8.25
N SER A 107 -6.21 -10.90 8.34
CA SER A 107 -6.39 -9.50 8.71
C SER A 107 -5.93 -9.26 10.14
N PRO A 108 -5.13 -8.21 10.38
CA PRO A 108 -4.65 -7.90 11.72
C PRO A 108 -5.78 -7.29 12.55
N ASP A 109 -5.78 -7.59 13.84
CA ASP A 109 -6.62 -6.86 14.80
C ASP A 109 -6.11 -5.43 14.91
N ILE A 110 -7.03 -4.47 14.88
CA ILE A 110 -6.72 -3.05 14.96
C ILE A 110 -7.16 -2.53 16.32
N ASP A 111 -6.21 -2.37 17.24
CA ASP A 111 -6.44 -1.64 18.48
C ASP A 111 -6.13 -0.16 18.28
N GLY A 112 -7.17 0.66 18.17
CA GLY A 112 -7.06 2.11 17.97
C GLY A 112 -6.29 2.85 19.07
N ILE A 113 -6.10 2.25 20.26
CA ILE A 113 -5.37 2.86 21.39
C ILE A 113 -3.88 3.02 21.07
N GLU A 114 -3.34 2.17 20.22
CA GLU A 114 -1.90 2.14 19.91
C GLU A 114 -1.48 3.16 18.84
N PHE A 115 -2.41 3.97 18.33
CA PHE A 115 -2.16 4.91 17.24
C PHE A 115 -2.31 6.37 17.68
N ASN A 116 -1.41 7.23 17.20
CA ASN A 116 -1.59 8.67 17.29
C ASN A 116 -2.50 9.14 16.13
N THR A 117 -3.80 9.17 16.36
CA THR A 117 -4.81 9.47 15.34
C THR A 117 -4.72 10.89 14.75
N GLY A 118 -4.07 11.83 15.43
CA GLY A 118 -3.84 13.20 14.96
C GLY A 118 -2.58 13.39 14.11
N GLN A 119 -1.73 12.36 13.96
CA GLN A 119 -0.48 12.48 13.22
C GLN A 119 -0.74 12.64 11.71
N PHE A 120 0.18 13.35 11.02
CA PHE A 120 0.08 13.64 9.59
C PHE A 120 -1.28 14.29 9.24
N ASP A 121 -1.60 15.41 9.91
CA ASP A 121 -2.85 16.15 9.73
C ASP A 121 -4.13 15.29 9.89
N GLY A 122 -4.06 14.28 10.76
CA GLY A 122 -5.15 13.35 11.02
C GLY A 122 -5.27 12.20 10.00
N GLU A 123 -4.33 12.05 9.06
CA GLU A 123 -4.33 10.99 8.05
C GLU A 123 -4.28 9.59 8.67
N VAL A 124 -3.63 9.44 9.83
CA VAL A 124 -3.64 8.19 10.61
C VAL A 124 -5.04 7.86 11.12
N GLY A 125 -5.71 8.79 11.81
CA GLY A 125 -7.07 8.56 12.31
C GLY A 125 -8.06 8.33 11.15
N TRP A 126 -7.87 9.06 10.06
CA TRP A 126 -8.64 8.91 8.84
C TRP A 126 -8.52 7.50 8.25
N ILE A 127 -7.31 6.94 8.11
CA ILE A 127 -7.15 5.61 7.53
C ILE A 127 -7.67 4.50 8.46
N LEU A 128 -7.46 4.64 9.78
CA LEU A 128 -7.93 3.67 10.77
C LEU A 128 -9.46 3.57 10.79
N THR A 129 -10.15 4.71 10.66
CA THR A 129 -11.63 4.74 10.57
C THR A 129 -12.12 3.89 9.39
N ARG A 130 -11.41 3.91 8.26
CA ARG A 130 -11.79 3.16 7.05
C ARG A 130 -11.43 1.69 7.14
N LEU A 131 -10.30 1.36 7.76
CA LEU A 131 -9.95 -0.03 8.06
C LEU A 131 -10.98 -0.67 9.01
N GLN A 132 -11.43 0.07 10.03
CA GLN A 132 -12.50 -0.37 10.90
C GLN A 132 -13.82 -0.56 10.12
N ALA A 133 -14.20 0.41 9.28
CA ALA A 133 -15.37 0.29 8.44
C ALA A 133 -15.30 -0.91 7.47
N GLN A 134 -14.11 -1.24 6.96
CA GLN A 134 -13.88 -2.42 6.12
C GLN A 134 -14.11 -3.71 6.91
N ASN A 135 -13.58 -3.81 8.13
CA ASN A 135 -13.79 -4.95 9.02
C ASN A 135 -15.26 -5.12 9.41
N ASP A 136 -15.98 -4.02 9.61
CA ASP A 136 -17.41 -4.02 9.95
C ASP A 136 -18.32 -4.25 8.72
N GLY A 137 -17.76 -4.31 7.51
CA GLY A 137 -18.52 -4.45 6.26
C GLY A 137 -19.35 -3.22 5.90
N THR A 138 -18.96 -2.04 6.41
CA THR A 138 -19.67 -0.75 6.24
C THR A 138 -18.89 0.26 5.38
N LEU A 139 -17.70 -0.11 4.90
CA LEU A 139 -16.87 0.79 4.08
C LEU A 139 -17.60 1.18 2.78
N THR A 140 -17.77 2.47 2.59
CA THR A 140 -18.11 3.10 1.30
C THR A 140 -16.97 4.00 0.87
N VAL A 141 -16.36 3.69 -0.26
CA VAL A 141 -15.29 4.50 -0.86
C VAL A 141 -15.93 5.45 -1.87
N VAL A 142 -15.76 6.74 -1.63
CA VAL A 142 -16.26 7.80 -2.50
C VAL A 142 -15.16 8.18 -3.50
N PRO A 143 -15.44 8.43 -4.79
CA PRO A 143 -14.38 8.67 -5.77
C PRO A 143 -13.46 9.85 -5.46
N GLU A 144 -14.02 10.90 -4.85
CA GLU A 144 -13.30 12.12 -4.46
C GLU A 144 -12.64 12.02 -3.08
N GLU A 145 -12.61 10.83 -2.47
CA GLU A 145 -12.08 10.62 -1.12
C GLU A 145 -10.54 10.60 -1.11
N GLU A 146 -9.95 11.61 -0.48
CA GLU A 146 -8.52 11.80 -0.37
C GLU A 146 -8.03 11.83 1.09
N GLY A 147 -6.82 11.31 1.31
CA GLY A 147 -6.11 11.45 2.58
C GLY A 147 -5.81 12.92 2.89
N PRO A 148 -6.02 13.37 4.15
CA PRO A 148 -6.02 14.79 4.49
C PRO A 148 -4.65 15.48 4.43
N ASN A 149 -3.54 14.75 4.35
CA ASN A 149 -2.21 15.36 4.32
C ASN A 149 -1.65 15.48 2.90
N TYR A 150 -1.51 14.34 2.22
CA TYR A 150 -0.87 14.30 0.90
C TYR A 150 -1.86 14.27 -0.27
N GLY A 151 -3.17 14.34 -0.02
CA GLY A 151 -4.19 14.33 -1.09
C GLY A 151 -4.20 13.03 -1.89
N GLN A 152 -3.82 11.91 -1.27
CA GLN A 152 -3.81 10.62 -1.96
C GLN A 152 -5.23 10.06 -2.02
N SER A 153 -5.73 9.82 -3.23
CA SER A 153 -7.03 9.18 -3.45
C SER A 153 -7.02 7.73 -2.96
N LEU A 154 -7.93 7.40 -2.03
CA LEU A 154 -8.07 6.02 -1.57
C LEU A 154 -8.55 5.10 -2.69
N GLN A 155 -9.50 5.56 -3.51
CA GLN A 155 -10.02 4.78 -4.62
C GLN A 155 -8.90 4.39 -5.59
N SER A 156 -8.04 5.35 -5.96
CA SER A 156 -6.91 5.08 -6.84
C SER A 156 -5.91 4.10 -6.25
N GLN A 157 -5.63 4.20 -4.94
CA GLN A 157 -4.73 3.27 -4.23
C GLN A 157 -5.31 1.86 -4.17
N LEU A 158 -6.61 1.72 -3.87
CA LEU A 158 -7.31 0.43 -3.90
C LEU A 158 -7.24 -0.19 -5.29
N ALA A 159 -7.59 0.57 -6.33
CA ALA A 159 -7.58 0.08 -7.70
C ALA A 159 -6.17 -0.33 -8.16
N LEU A 160 -5.13 0.39 -7.74
CA LEU A 160 -3.73 -0.01 -7.96
C LEU A 160 -3.43 -1.38 -7.33
N TYR A 161 -3.74 -1.57 -6.05
CA TYR A 161 -3.43 -2.81 -5.37
C TYR A 161 -4.26 -3.98 -5.90
N GLU A 162 -5.53 -3.79 -6.19
CA GLU A 162 -6.36 -4.77 -6.89
C GLU A 162 -5.74 -5.16 -8.25
N ARG A 163 -5.26 -4.17 -9.01
CA ARG A 163 -4.58 -4.41 -10.29
C ARG A 163 -3.28 -5.20 -10.12
N LEU A 164 -2.45 -4.87 -9.13
CA LEU A 164 -1.24 -5.64 -8.80
C LEU A 164 -1.56 -7.08 -8.40
N CYS A 165 -2.67 -7.28 -7.68
CA CYS A 165 -3.13 -8.59 -7.25
C CYS A 165 -3.68 -9.42 -8.39
N SER A 166 -4.34 -8.82 -9.38
CA SER A 166 -4.94 -9.56 -10.51
C SER A 166 -3.90 -10.37 -11.29
N GLU A 167 -4.28 -11.58 -11.69
CA GLU A 167 -3.44 -12.42 -12.58
C GLU A 167 -3.29 -11.71 -13.93
N LYS A 168 -2.16 -11.93 -14.62
CA LYS A 168 -2.09 -11.68 -16.07
C LYS A 168 -2.57 -12.94 -16.78
#